data_AF-A0A0R1LEG6-F1
#
_entry.id   AF-A0A0R1LEG6-F1
#
_cell.length_a   1.000
_cell.length_b   1.000
_cell.length_c   1.000
_cell.angle_alpha   90.00
_cell.angle_beta   90.00
_cell.angle_gamma   90.00
#
_symmetry.space_group_name_H-M   'P 1'
#
loop_
_entity.id
_entity.type
_entity.pdbx_description
1 polymer ?
#
loop_
_entity_poly.entity_id
_entity_poly.type
_entity_poly.pdbx_seq_one_letter_code
_entity_poly.pdbx_strand_id
1 'polypeptide(L)' 'MNEQQIQRLCQVVGPKYGLNLTHEGLVITSVNGEPTSFDASQYMPDQFIDFLTKIIGTKMKADLWNWQ' A
#
# COMPACT_ATOMS: atom_id res chain seq x y z
N MET A 1 -4.54 0.61 -12.32
CA MET A 1 -3.95 -0.75 -12.39
C MET A 1 -5.05 -1.74 -12.73
N ASN A 2 -4.70 -2.93 -13.22
CA ASN A 2 -5.67 -4.04 -13.32
C ASN A 2 -5.60 -4.98 -12.10
N GLU A 3 -6.55 -5.90 -12.00
CA GLU A 3 -6.71 -6.77 -10.85
C GLU A 3 -5.52 -7.73 -10.65
N GLN A 4 -4.95 -8.26 -11.75
CA GLN A 4 -3.77 -9.12 -11.67
C GLN A 4 -2.54 -8.39 -11.10
N GLN A 5 -2.37 -7.11 -11.46
CA GLN A 5 -1.30 -6.28 -10.93
C GLN A 5 -1.49 -5.99 -9.44
N ILE A 6 -2.73 -5.73 -9.00
CA ILE A 6 -3.06 -5.51 -7.58
C ILE A 6 -2.84 -6.79 -6.79
N GLN A 7 -3.33 -7.92 -7.30
CA GLN A 7 -3.11 -9.22 -6.67
C GLN A 7 -1.62 -9.53 -6.54
N ARG A 8 -0.82 -9.31 -7.60
CA ARG A 8 0.63 -9.48 -7.56
C ARG A 8 1.29 -8.51 -6.58
N LEU A 9 0.81 -7.28 -6.50
CA LEU A 9 1.28 -6.29 -5.53
C LEU A 9 1.06 -6.79 -4.10
N CYS A 10 -0.16 -7.22 -3.77
CA CYS A 10 -0.50 -7.67 -2.42
C CYS A 10 0.16 -8.99 -2.03
N GLN A 11 0.26 -9.96 -2.96
CA GLN A 11 0.75 -11.30 -2.64
C GLN A 11 2.27 -11.46 -2.78
N VAL A 12 2.92 -10.70 -3.66
CA VAL A 12 4.33 -10.93 -4.02
C VAL A 12 5.21 -9.71 -3.80
N VAL A 13 4.80 -8.54 -4.28
CA VAL A 13 5.68 -7.35 -4.25
C VAL A 13 5.70 -6.72 -2.86
N GLY A 14 4.53 -6.43 -2.28
CA GLY A 14 4.39 -5.82 -0.96
C GLY A 14 5.16 -6.58 0.12
N PRO A 15 4.92 -7.90 0.30
CA PRO A 15 5.59 -8.67 1.35
C PRO A 15 7.11 -8.68 1.24
N LYS A 16 7.67 -8.64 0.01
CA LYS A 16 9.12 -8.55 -0.19
C LYS A 16 9.75 -7.28 0.38
N TYR A 17 8.95 -6.21 0.53
CA TYR A 17 9.39 -4.93 1.08
C TYR A 17 8.76 -4.64 2.45
N GLY A 18 8.20 -5.65 3.13
CA GLY A 18 7.60 -5.49 4.46
C GLY A 18 6.24 -4.79 4.46
N LEU A 19 5.53 -4.79 3.33
CA LEU A 19 4.17 -4.27 3.22
C LEU A 19 3.14 -5.39 3.13
N ASN A 20 2.19 -5.39 4.06
CA ASN A 20 1.03 -6.27 4.04
C ASN A 20 -0.17 -5.48 3.53
N LEU A 21 -0.65 -5.84 2.33
CA LEU A 21 -1.75 -5.15 1.68
C LEU A 21 -2.93 -6.11 1.53
N THR A 22 -4.13 -5.62 1.84
CA THR A 22 -5.38 -6.35 1.58
C THR A 22 -6.16 -5.61 0.51
N HIS A 23 -6.82 -6.34 -0.38
CA HIS A 23 -7.63 -5.74 -1.44
C HIS A 23 -8.96 -6.47 -1.64
N GLU A 24 -9.95 -5.74 -2.13
CA GLU A 24 -11.21 -6.26 -2.65
C GLU A 24 -11.41 -5.71 -4.06
N GLY A 25 -11.32 -6.60 -5.06
CA GLY A 25 -11.24 -6.19 -6.46
C GLY A 25 -10.07 -5.23 -6.69
N LEU A 26 -10.38 -4.01 -7.13
CA LEU A 26 -9.40 -2.96 -7.41
C LEU A 26 -9.13 -1.99 -6.26
N VAL A 27 -9.72 -2.22 -5.09
CA VAL A 27 -9.60 -1.33 -3.93
C VAL A 27 -8.67 -1.96 -2.90
N ILE A 28 -7.63 -1.22 -2.47
CA ILE A 28 -6.86 -1.60 -1.28
C ILE A 28 -7.67 -1.23 -0.04
N THR A 29 -7.95 -2.22 0.79
CA THR A 29 -8.77 -2.12 2.00
C THR A 29 -7.94 -2.07 3.29
N SER A 30 -6.66 -2.44 3.23
CA SER A 30 -5.75 -2.32 4.37
C SER A 30 -4.30 -2.14 3.93
N VAL A 31 -3.53 -1.37 4.71
CA VAL A 31 -2.08 -1.24 4.60
C VAL A 31 -1.47 -1.50 5.96
N ASN A 32 -0.69 -2.57 6.10
CA ASN A 32 -0.07 -3.04 7.34
C ASN A 32 -1.07 -3.25 8.49
N GLY A 33 -2.27 -3.74 8.17
CA GLY A 33 -3.32 -3.99 9.17
C GLY A 33 -4.14 -2.75 9.56
N GLU A 34 -3.74 -1.56 9.10
CA GLU A 34 -4.57 -0.38 9.24
C GLU A 34 -5.59 -0.30 8.10
N PRO A 35 -6.89 -0.15 8.42
CA PRO A 35 -7.94 -0.07 7.42
C PRO A 35 -7.79 1.19 6.57
N THR A 36 -8.00 1.05 5.28
CA THR A 36 -7.95 2.14 4.32
C THR A 36 -8.92 1.88 3.16
N SER A 37 -9.05 2.85 2.26
CA SER A 37 -9.82 2.70 1.03
C SER A 37 -9.13 3.47 -0.08
N PHE A 38 -8.33 2.76 -0.88
CA PHE A 38 -7.65 3.34 -2.03
C PHE A 38 -8.07 2.62 -3.31
N ASP A 39 -8.72 3.36 -4.20
CA ASP A 39 -9.05 2.87 -5.54
C ASP A 39 -7.79 2.85 -6.43
N ALA A 40 -7.17 1.68 -6.57
CA ALA A 40 -5.97 1.50 -7.37
C ALA A 40 -6.25 1.48 -8.89
N SER A 41 -7.52 1.51 -9.31
CA SER A 41 -7.86 1.67 -10.73
C SER A 41 -7.42 3.03 -11.29
N GLN A 42 -7.38 4.05 -10.42
CA GLN A 42 -7.05 5.44 -10.77
C GLN A 42 -5.56 5.69 -11.00
N TYR A 43 -4.69 4.70 -10.73
CA TYR A 43 -3.24 4.87 -10.74
C TYR A 43 -2.58 3.93 -11.76
N MET A 44 -1.50 4.39 -12.39
CA MET A 44 -0.54 3.46 -12.99
C MET A 44 0.22 2.70 -11.87
N PRO A 45 0.77 1.49 -12.14
CA PRO A 45 1.43 0.70 -11.10
C PRO A 45 2.57 1.41 -10.38
N ASP A 46 3.39 2.15 -11.11
CA ASP A 46 4.47 2.99 -10.59
C ASP A 46 3.93 4.11 -9.70
N GLN A 47 2.91 4.84 -10.15
CA GLN A 47 2.26 5.90 -9.38
C GLN A 47 1.67 5.39 -8.06
N PHE A 48 1.10 4.19 -8.09
CA PHE A 48 0.53 3.58 -6.88
C PHE A 48 1.63 3.17 -5.89
N ILE A 49 2.74 2.62 -6.37
CA ILE A 49 3.91 2.31 -5.52
C ILE A 49 4.47 3.60 -4.90
N ASP A 50 4.61 4.67 -5.67
CA ASP A 50 5.06 5.98 -5.16
C ASP A 50 4.10 6.53 -4.09
N PHE A 51 2.80 6.33 -4.27
CA PHE A 51 1.80 6.71 -3.26
C PHE A 51 1.95 5.90 -1.97
N LEU A 52 2.08 4.58 -2.07
CA LEU A 52 2.29 3.71 -0.91
C LEU A 52 3.56 4.05 -0.15
N THR A 53 4.67 4.30 -0.85
CA THR A 53 5.95 4.66 -0.21
C THR A 53 5.86 6.01 0.51
N LYS A 54 5.11 6.98 -0.01
CA LYS A 54 4.84 8.26 0.69
C LYS A 54 4.04 8.05 1.97
N ILE A 55 3.01 7.21 1.97
CA ILE A 55 2.23 6.88 3.17
C ILE A 55 3.16 6.28 4.23
N ILE A 56 3.91 5.25 3.84
CA ILE A 56 4.80 4.53 4.76
C ILE A 56 5.90 5.46 5.28
N GLY A 57 6.52 6.25 4.42
CA GLY A 57 7.52 7.24 4.82
C GLY A 57 6.95 8.30 5.76
N THR A 58 5.67 8.68 5.62
CA THR A 58 5.01 9.60 6.55
C THR A 58 4.80 8.96 7.91
N LYS A 59 4.33 7.72 7.95
CA LYS A 59 4.17 6.94 9.20
C LYS A 59 5.50 6.71 9.90
N MET A 60 6.52 6.26 9.17
CA MET A 60 7.87 6.05 9.71
C MET A 60 8.43 7.32 10.35
N LYS A 61 8.23 8.48 9.73
CA LYS A 61 8.63 9.77 10.32
C LYS A 61 7.83 10.05 11.59
N ALA A 62 6.51 9.90 11.54
CA ALA A 62 5.65 10.11 12.71
C ALA A 62 6.06 9.22 13.89
N ASP A 63 6.34 7.94 13.66
CA ASP A 63 6.79 7.00 14.68
C ASP A 63 8.16 7.38 15.26
N LEU A 64 9.09 7.85 14.41
CA LEU A 64 10.39 8.34 14.85
C LEU A 64 10.25 9.58 15.75
N TRP A 65 9.32 10.50 15.45
CA TRP A 65 9.08 11.70 16.23
C TRP A 65 8.23 11.44 17.48
N ASN A 66 7.33 10.46 17.44
CA ASN A 66 6.49 10.01 18.54
C ASN A 66 7.20 9.01 19.48
N TRP A 67 8.53 8.92 19.41
CA TRP A 67 9.34 8.07 20.27
C TRP A 67 9.35 8.65 21.70
N GLN A 68 8.35 8.28 22.50
CA GLN A 68 8.31 8.39 23.96
C GLN A 68 8.67 7.05 24.61
#